data_AF-W9W5R2-F1
#
_entry.id   AF-W9W5R2-F1
#
_cell.length_a   1.000
_cell.length_b   1.000
_cell.length_c   1.000
_cell.angle_alpha   90.00
_cell.angle_beta   90.00
_cell.angle_gamma   90.00
#
_symmetry.space_group_name_H-M   'P 1'
#
loop_
_entity.id
_entity.type
_entity.pdbx_description
1 polymer ?
#
loop_
_entity_poly.entity_id
_entity_poly.type
_entity_poly.pdbx_seq_one_letter_code
_entity_poly.pdbx_strand_id
1 'polypeptide(L)'
;MPYTTAGSEFLYGTFSVLAALTARRRQLYKLYRLLPPGYGIDTKRARAMQPKQSPEEVRLHNRISNLAEESGVHVEAVSGPRWQGIFSKASDGRPHNGWILEASPVPKLPVTVLSPIKLPSDAITVSVGWASEEEKAINNIFDVSGNKATLPSVRPTHRYPFMLLLDCITDTGNFGAIVRSAWYLGVDAVLVLEHGTAPITTNSVKASAGAFEYMPVLHVKNEREFIKLSRRNGWKFFAADAPETADIRMRRDMHQGLQEPLKAEGALLQHPCVLVLGNEESGIREFMRTMVDGVAGIANARPEVGDIDSLNVSVAAALLTQKFFDTAPVAPKKDERSAGE
;
A
#
# COMPACT_ATOMS: atom_id res chain seq x y z
N MET A 1 -14.00 -22.20 -8.79
CA MET A 1 -14.78 -21.89 -7.59
C MET A 1 -15.96 -21.05 -8.03
N PRO A 2 -17.17 -21.30 -7.52
CA PRO A 2 -18.29 -20.43 -7.83
C PRO A 2 -18.01 -19.02 -7.31
N TYR A 3 -18.37 -18.02 -8.09
CA TYR A 3 -18.35 -16.63 -7.65
C TYR A 3 -19.68 -16.33 -6.97
N THR A 4 -19.64 -15.74 -5.79
CA THR A 4 -20.81 -15.24 -5.06
C THR A 4 -21.34 -13.98 -5.74
N THR A 5 -20.44 -13.11 -6.23
CA THR A 5 -20.79 -11.90 -6.99
C THR A 5 -19.85 -11.71 -8.19
N ALA A 6 -20.27 -10.93 -9.20
CA ALA A 6 -19.46 -10.65 -10.39
C ALA A 6 -18.14 -9.90 -10.08
N GLY A 7 -18.09 -9.17 -8.96
CA GLY A 7 -16.91 -8.44 -8.49
C GLY A 7 -16.09 -9.19 -7.43
N SER A 8 -16.38 -10.47 -7.15
CA SER A 8 -15.65 -11.21 -6.11
C SER A 8 -14.19 -11.47 -6.50
N GLU A 9 -13.29 -11.25 -5.55
CA GLU A 9 -11.86 -11.55 -5.64
C GLU A 9 -11.51 -12.73 -4.73
N PHE A 10 -10.53 -13.53 -5.17
CA PHE A 10 -9.99 -14.62 -4.36
C PHE A 10 -8.64 -14.23 -3.80
N LEU A 11 -8.50 -14.21 -2.48
CA LEU A 11 -7.24 -14.13 -1.76
C LEU A 11 -6.72 -15.53 -1.45
N TYR A 12 -5.41 -15.72 -1.44
CA TYR A 12 -4.80 -16.99 -1.04
C TYR A 12 -3.62 -16.80 -0.10
N GLY A 13 -3.33 -17.85 0.66
CA GLY A 13 -2.22 -17.87 1.59
C GLY A 13 -2.55 -17.34 2.99
N THR A 14 -1.83 -17.88 3.97
CA THR A 14 -2.09 -17.67 5.40
C THR A 14 -2.15 -16.20 5.80
N PHE A 15 -1.12 -15.40 5.45
CA PHE A 15 -1.03 -14.00 5.90
C PHE A 15 -2.06 -13.09 5.23
N SER A 16 -2.30 -13.26 3.92
CA SER A 16 -3.30 -12.45 3.20
C SER A 16 -4.71 -12.72 3.71
N VAL A 17 -5.06 -14.00 3.92
CA VAL A 17 -6.36 -14.40 4.49
C VAL A 17 -6.51 -13.92 5.93
N LEU A 18 -5.47 -14.09 6.76
CA LEU A 18 -5.47 -13.62 8.14
C LEU A 18 -5.64 -12.10 8.23
N ALA A 19 -4.92 -11.35 7.38
CA ALA A 19 -5.02 -9.89 7.33
C ALA A 19 -6.43 -9.43 6.96
N ALA A 20 -7.04 -10.02 5.94
CA ALA A 20 -8.40 -9.66 5.51
C ALA A 20 -9.44 -9.93 6.61
N LEU A 21 -9.35 -11.10 7.27
CA LEU A 21 -10.22 -11.48 8.39
C LEU A 21 -10.04 -10.56 9.61
N THR A 22 -8.82 -10.07 9.84
CA THR A 22 -8.50 -9.21 10.99
C THR A 22 -8.90 -7.76 10.74
N ALA A 23 -8.59 -7.23 9.55
CA ALA A 23 -8.87 -5.86 9.19
C ALA A 23 -10.37 -5.60 8.99
N ARG A 24 -11.12 -6.60 8.48
CA ARG A 24 -12.56 -6.52 8.20
C ARG A 24 -12.94 -5.30 7.33
N ARG A 25 -12.06 -4.93 6.40
CA ARG A 25 -12.25 -3.78 5.51
C ARG A 25 -12.88 -4.15 4.16
N ARG A 26 -13.22 -5.42 3.95
CA ARG A 26 -13.85 -5.93 2.73
C ARG A 26 -15.01 -6.82 3.12
N GLN A 27 -16.02 -6.90 2.25
CA GLN A 27 -17.08 -7.87 2.45
C GLN A 27 -16.51 -9.27 2.24
N LEU A 28 -16.62 -10.12 3.26
CA LEU A 28 -16.14 -11.50 3.20
C LEU A 28 -17.30 -12.42 2.82
N TYR A 29 -17.10 -13.31 1.86
CA TYR A 29 -18.16 -14.18 1.35
C TYR A 29 -17.97 -15.62 1.82
N LYS A 30 -16.85 -16.24 1.47
CA LYS A 30 -16.61 -17.66 1.74
C LYS A 30 -15.14 -17.97 1.94
N LEU A 31 -14.83 -18.81 2.93
CA LEU A 31 -13.47 -19.28 3.19
C LEU A 31 -13.35 -20.77 2.83
N TYR A 32 -12.40 -21.10 1.98
CA TYR A 32 -12.10 -22.48 1.61
C TYR A 32 -10.84 -22.96 2.33
N ARG A 33 -10.94 -24.12 2.98
CA ARG A 33 -9.82 -24.82 3.61
C ARG A 33 -9.52 -26.11 2.86
N LEU A 34 -8.38 -26.17 2.19
CA LEU A 34 -7.90 -27.40 1.56
C LEU A 34 -7.30 -28.32 2.62
N LEU A 35 -7.94 -29.46 2.83
CA LEU A 35 -7.48 -30.49 3.73
C LEU A 35 -6.42 -31.38 3.07
N PRO A 36 -5.44 -31.89 3.83
CA PRO A 36 -4.43 -32.78 3.29
C PRO A 36 -5.06 -34.09 2.78
N PRO A 37 -4.41 -34.78 1.82
CA PRO A 37 -4.85 -36.10 1.38
C PRO A 37 -5.01 -37.06 2.56
N GLY A 38 -6.12 -37.81 2.59
CA GLY A 38 -6.40 -38.77 3.67
C GLY A 38 -6.87 -38.15 4.99
N TYR A 39 -7.20 -36.86 5.02
CA TYR A 39 -7.88 -36.25 6.17
C TYR A 39 -9.21 -36.97 6.46
N GLY A 40 -9.47 -37.27 7.72
CA GLY A 40 -10.65 -38.02 8.17
C GLY A 40 -10.58 -39.54 7.97
N ILE A 41 -9.52 -40.07 7.34
CA ILE A 41 -9.29 -41.51 7.21
C ILE A 41 -8.44 -41.98 8.38
N ASP A 42 -9.02 -42.73 9.32
CA ASP A 42 -8.30 -43.24 10.48
C ASP A 42 -7.48 -44.51 10.16
N THR A 43 -6.42 -44.34 9.38
CA THR A 43 -5.43 -45.41 9.15
C THR A 43 -4.03 -44.90 9.43
N LYS A 44 -3.14 -45.79 9.91
CA LYS A 44 -1.72 -45.45 10.13
C LYS A 44 -1.05 -44.88 8.87
N ARG A 45 -1.43 -45.38 7.69
CA ARG A 45 -0.92 -44.92 6.39
C ARG A 45 -1.39 -43.51 6.04
N ALA A 46 -2.66 -43.19 6.28
CA ALA A 46 -3.19 -41.85 6.06
C ALA A 46 -2.58 -40.81 7.02
N ARG A 47 -2.42 -41.16 8.31
CA ARG A 47 -1.74 -40.28 9.29
C ARG A 47 -0.28 -40.01 8.92
N ALA A 48 0.43 -40.98 8.36
CA ALA A 48 1.81 -40.83 7.90
C ALA A 48 1.96 -40.00 6.62
N MET A 49 0.90 -39.86 5.81
CA MET A 49 0.88 -39.04 4.59
C MET A 49 0.50 -37.57 4.86
N GLN A 50 0.05 -37.23 6.07
CA GLN A 50 -0.25 -35.85 6.43
C GLN A 50 1.06 -35.06 6.55
N PRO A 51 1.13 -33.84 5.97
CA PRO A 51 2.32 -33.01 6.10
C PRO A 51 2.57 -32.70 7.58
N LYS A 52 3.83 -32.83 8.02
CA LYS A 52 4.24 -32.39 9.35
C LYS A 52 4.07 -30.87 9.43
N GLN A 53 3.07 -30.42 10.18
CA GLN A 53 2.83 -29.00 10.42
C GLN A 53 3.65 -28.54 11.62
N SER A 54 4.25 -27.36 11.52
CA SER A 54 4.89 -26.73 12.67
C SER A 54 3.85 -26.29 13.71
N PRO A 55 4.21 -26.17 15.00
CA PRO A 55 3.31 -25.61 16.00
C PRO A 55 2.79 -24.21 15.63
N GLU A 56 3.58 -23.42 14.91
CA GLU A 56 3.18 -22.10 14.41
C GLU A 56 2.09 -22.16 13.34
N GLU A 57 2.23 -23.08 12.37
CA GLU A 57 1.23 -23.27 11.32
C GLU A 57 -0.11 -23.71 11.90
N VAL A 58 -0.09 -24.60 12.89
CA VAL A 58 -1.31 -25.02 13.62
C VAL A 58 -1.97 -23.83 14.31
N ARG A 59 -1.19 -22.98 15.00
CA ARG A 59 -1.71 -21.75 15.63
C ARG A 59 -2.35 -20.80 14.62
N LEU A 60 -1.69 -20.58 13.48
CA LEU A 60 -2.21 -19.71 12.42
C LEU A 60 -3.50 -20.28 11.81
N HIS A 61 -3.58 -21.59 11.57
CA HIS A 61 -4.79 -22.23 11.05
C HIS A 61 -5.97 -22.10 12.02
N ASN A 62 -5.74 -22.33 13.31
CA ASN A 62 -6.78 -22.16 14.33
C ASN A 62 -7.22 -20.69 14.42
N ARG A 63 -6.27 -19.75 14.34
CA ARG A 63 -6.59 -18.33 14.36
C ARG A 63 -7.46 -17.92 13.17
N ILE A 64 -7.17 -18.41 11.97
CA ILE A 64 -7.97 -18.16 10.76
C ILE A 64 -9.38 -18.72 10.92
N SER A 65 -9.52 -19.96 11.38
CA SER A 65 -10.83 -20.58 11.62
C SER A 65 -11.66 -19.77 12.63
N ASN A 66 -11.08 -19.39 13.77
CA ASN A 66 -11.79 -18.61 14.79
C ASN A 66 -12.23 -17.23 14.26
N LEU A 67 -11.35 -16.52 13.56
CA LEU A 67 -11.69 -15.22 12.99
C LEU A 67 -12.77 -15.32 11.90
N ALA A 68 -12.79 -16.40 11.14
CA ALA A 68 -13.83 -16.65 10.14
C ALA A 68 -15.20 -16.86 10.82
N GLU A 69 -15.25 -17.65 11.89
CA GLU A 69 -16.46 -17.85 12.71
C GLU A 69 -16.93 -16.53 13.34
N GLU A 70 -16.03 -15.76 13.96
CA GLU A 70 -16.33 -14.45 14.54
C GLU A 70 -16.83 -13.42 13.52
N SER A 71 -16.44 -13.59 12.25
CA SER A 71 -16.85 -12.71 11.15
C SER A 71 -18.08 -13.25 10.40
N GLY A 72 -18.66 -14.37 10.84
CA GLY A 72 -19.81 -15.00 10.20
C GLY A 72 -19.51 -15.61 8.81
N VAL A 73 -18.24 -15.84 8.48
CA VAL A 73 -17.82 -16.38 7.18
C VAL A 73 -17.89 -17.90 7.20
N HIS A 74 -18.65 -18.47 6.27
CA HIS A 74 -18.75 -19.93 6.14
C HIS A 74 -17.40 -20.53 5.70
N VAL A 75 -16.90 -21.50 6.47
CA VAL A 75 -15.68 -22.24 6.17
C VAL A 75 -16.03 -23.56 5.49
N GLU A 76 -15.73 -23.66 4.19
CA GLU A 76 -15.90 -24.88 3.40
C GLU A 76 -14.61 -25.71 3.40
N ALA A 77 -14.66 -26.86 4.07
CA ALA A 77 -13.57 -27.82 4.06
C ALA A 77 -13.61 -28.65 2.77
N VAL A 78 -12.55 -28.58 1.96
CA VAL A 78 -12.47 -29.24 0.65
C VAL A 78 -11.26 -30.17 0.57
N SER A 79 -11.34 -31.24 -0.21
CA SER A 79 -10.25 -32.22 -0.35
C SER A 79 -10.23 -32.90 -1.71
N GLY A 80 -9.13 -33.58 -2.01
CA GLY A 80 -8.95 -34.39 -3.23
C GLY A 80 -8.27 -33.68 -4.40
N PRO A 81 -7.91 -34.42 -5.47
CA PRO A 81 -7.05 -33.91 -6.55
C PRO A 81 -7.66 -32.74 -7.34
N ARG A 82 -8.99 -32.76 -7.53
CA ARG A 82 -9.71 -31.67 -8.21
C ARG A 82 -9.53 -30.34 -7.47
N TRP A 83 -9.69 -30.35 -6.15
CA TRP A 83 -9.55 -29.14 -5.33
C TRP A 83 -8.10 -28.68 -5.21
N GLN A 84 -7.13 -29.60 -5.20
CA GLN A 84 -5.70 -29.24 -5.31
C GLN A 84 -5.40 -28.47 -6.61
N GLY A 85 -5.90 -28.96 -7.75
CA GLY A 85 -5.75 -28.27 -9.04
C GLY A 85 -6.43 -26.90 -9.06
N ILE A 86 -7.63 -26.78 -8.46
CA ILE A 86 -8.35 -25.51 -8.32
C ILE A 86 -7.53 -24.51 -7.49
N PHE A 87 -6.97 -24.93 -6.36
CA PHE A 87 -6.16 -24.07 -5.50
C PHE A 87 -4.88 -23.62 -6.18
N SER A 88 -4.17 -24.56 -6.82
CA SER A 88 -2.94 -24.26 -7.57
C SER A 88 -3.21 -23.30 -8.73
N LYS A 89 -4.35 -23.44 -9.43
CA LYS A 89 -4.71 -22.52 -10.52
C LYS A 89 -5.07 -21.14 -9.99
N ALA A 90 -5.83 -21.07 -8.89
CA ALA A 90 -6.22 -19.80 -8.27
C ALA A 90 -5.03 -19.04 -7.68
N SER A 91 -3.97 -19.74 -7.28
CA SER A 91 -2.74 -19.12 -6.79
C SER A 91 -1.66 -18.96 -7.84
N ASP A 92 -1.92 -19.27 -9.11
CA ASP A 92 -0.92 -19.26 -10.18
C ASP A 92 0.35 -20.04 -9.81
N GLY A 93 0.17 -21.21 -9.19
CA GLY A 93 1.24 -22.08 -8.69
C GLY A 93 1.93 -21.58 -7.42
N ARG A 94 1.59 -20.40 -6.89
CA ARG A 94 2.19 -19.84 -5.68
C ARG A 94 1.67 -20.52 -4.41
N PRO A 95 2.41 -20.47 -3.29
CA PRO A 95 1.97 -21.07 -2.03
C PRO A 95 0.65 -20.47 -1.50
N HIS A 96 -0.42 -21.25 -1.59
CA HIS A 96 -1.74 -20.93 -1.02
C HIS A 96 -1.90 -21.41 0.43
N ASN A 97 -1.00 -22.27 0.93
CA ASN A 97 -0.97 -22.77 2.31
C ASN A 97 -2.32 -23.32 2.80
N GLY A 98 -3.08 -23.93 1.89
CA GLY A 98 -4.39 -24.51 2.19
C GLY A 98 -5.55 -23.53 2.37
N TRP A 99 -5.39 -22.22 2.13
CA TRP A 99 -6.45 -21.24 2.31
C TRP A 99 -6.73 -20.42 1.05
N ILE A 100 -8.03 -20.30 0.72
CA ILE A 100 -8.54 -19.33 -0.25
C ILE A 100 -9.76 -18.63 0.35
N LEU A 101 -9.76 -17.30 0.35
CA LEU A 101 -10.87 -16.47 0.83
C LEU A 101 -11.47 -15.73 -0.35
N GLU A 102 -12.77 -15.89 -0.55
CA GLU A 102 -13.57 -15.08 -1.47
C GLU A 102 -14.08 -13.83 -0.74
N ALA A 103 -13.83 -12.66 -1.31
CA ALA A 103 -14.20 -11.36 -0.73
C ALA A 103 -14.41 -10.29 -1.80
N SER A 104 -14.99 -9.14 -1.44
CA SER A 104 -15.08 -7.98 -2.33
C SER A 104 -13.70 -7.39 -2.62
N PRO A 105 -13.55 -6.55 -3.66
CA PRO A 105 -12.31 -5.86 -3.96
C PRO A 105 -11.82 -4.99 -2.80
N VAL A 106 -10.51 -4.70 -2.80
CA VAL A 106 -9.93 -3.73 -1.85
C VAL A 106 -10.59 -2.36 -2.03
N PRO A 107 -11.06 -1.71 -0.95
CA PRO A 107 -11.60 -0.36 -1.01
C PRO A 107 -10.57 0.64 -1.53
N LYS A 108 -10.98 1.43 -2.51
CA LYS A 108 -10.19 2.50 -3.13
C LYS A 108 -11.05 3.74 -3.17
N LEU A 109 -10.74 4.71 -2.31
CA LEU A 109 -11.53 5.93 -2.20
C LEU A 109 -11.21 6.84 -3.40
N PRO A 110 -12.17 7.19 -4.27
CA PRO A 110 -11.91 8.12 -5.37
C PRO A 110 -11.72 9.54 -4.81
N VAL A 111 -10.54 10.12 -5.00
CA VAL A 111 -10.19 11.44 -4.47
C VAL A 111 -9.92 12.44 -5.59
N THR A 112 -10.33 13.69 -5.36
CA THR A 112 -10.10 14.81 -6.29
C THR A 112 -9.11 15.82 -5.76
N VAL A 113 -8.99 15.97 -4.43
CA VAL A 113 -8.03 16.89 -3.81
C VAL A 113 -7.74 16.49 -2.35
N LEU A 114 -6.50 16.70 -1.92
CA LEU A 114 -6.10 16.63 -0.51
C LEU A 114 -6.40 17.97 0.19
N SER A 115 -7.08 17.94 1.33
CA SER A 115 -7.44 19.18 2.04
C SER A 115 -6.22 19.83 2.69
N PRO A 116 -6.27 21.15 3.01
CA PRO A 116 -5.21 21.81 3.74
C PRO A 116 -5.00 21.22 5.13
N ILE A 117 -3.73 21.14 5.55
CA ILE A 117 -3.32 20.67 6.87
C ILE A 117 -2.51 21.78 7.52
N LYS A 118 -3.00 22.33 8.63
CA LYS A 118 -2.37 23.47 9.30
C LYS A 118 -1.33 22.98 10.30
N LEU A 119 -1.67 21.97 11.08
CA LEU A 119 -0.82 21.39 12.10
C LEU A 119 -0.52 19.91 11.80
N PRO A 120 0.67 19.42 12.19
CA PRO A 120 1.03 18.00 12.09
C PRO A 120 0.01 17.03 12.67
N SER A 121 -0.74 17.44 13.70
CA SER A 121 -1.75 16.64 14.40
C SER A 121 -3.14 16.64 13.77
N ASP A 122 -3.42 17.49 12.78
CA ASP A 122 -4.76 17.64 12.21
C ASP A 122 -5.23 16.35 11.51
N ALA A 123 -6.52 16.04 11.50
CA ALA A 123 -7.01 14.88 10.75
C ALA A 123 -6.72 15.03 9.23
N ILE A 124 -6.45 13.91 8.55
CA ILE A 124 -6.26 13.94 7.09
C ILE A 124 -7.63 13.89 6.45
N THR A 125 -8.04 14.98 5.80
CA THR A 125 -9.30 15.02 5.06
C THR A 125 -9.07 15.16 3.56
N VAL A 126 -9.92 14.52 2.76
CA VAL A 126 -9.86 14.54 1.30
C VAL A 126 -11.23 14.87 0.72
N SER A 127 -11.26 15.49 -0.46
CA SER A 127 -12.50 15.61 -1.22
C SER A 127 -12.68 14.36 -2.08
N VAL A 128 -13.87 13.79 -2.01
CA VAL A 128 -14.25 12.55 -2.71
C VAL A 128 -14.86 12.90 -4.06
N GLY A 129 -14.44 12.17 -5.10
CA GLY A 129 -15.00 12.28 -6.44
C GLY A 129 -16.31 11.50 -6.60
N TRP A 130 -16.86 11.48 -7.81
CA TRP A 130 -17.98 10.61 -8.13
C TRP A 130 -17.58 9.13 -8.01
N ALA A 131 -18.47 8.35 -7.41
CA ALA A 131 -18.37 6.90 -7.23
C ALA A 131 -19.74 6.26 -7.49
N SER A 132 -19.74 5.05 -8.06
CA SER A 132 -20.95 4.24 -8.22
C SER A 132 -21.50 3.79 -6.85
N GLU A 133 -22.74 3.28 -6.82
CA GLU A 133 -23.30 2.71 -5.58
C GLU A 133 -22.50 1.49 -5.09
N GLU A 134 -22.02 0.67 -6.02
CA GLU A 134 -21.15 -0.48 -5.71
C GLU A 134 -19.83 -0.03 -5.10
N GLU A 135 -19.18 0.99 -5.69
CA GLU A 135 -17.94 1.55 -5.14
C GLU A 135 -18.16 2.17 -3.76
N LYS A 136 -19.30 2.85 -3.53
CA LYS A 136 -19.66 3.39 -2.22
C LYS A 136 -19.89 2.30 -1.19
N ALA A 137 -20.54 1.21 -1.58
CA ALA A 137 -20.76 0.06 -0.70
C ALA A 137 -19.43 -0.58 -0.27
N ILE A 138 -18.46 -0.70 -1.19
CA ILE A 138 -17.11 -1.21 -0.89
C ILE A 138 -16.33 -0.20 -0.02
N ASN A 139 -16.47 1.10 -0.29
CA ASN A 139 -15.75 2.17 0.41
C ASN A 139 -16.42 2.65 1.71
N ASN A 140 -17.43 1.91 2.22
CA ASN A 140 -18.16 2.27 3.44
C ASN A 140 -17.27 2.33 4.71
N ILE A 141 -16.06 1.80 4.62
CA ILE A 141 -15.02 1.84 5.65
C ILE A 141 -14.43 3.24 5.85
N PHE A 142 -14.56 4.14 4.87
CA PHE A 142 -14.10 5.51 4.98
C PHE A 142 -15.23 6.35 5.58
N ASP A 143 -14.89 7.21 6.55
CA ASP A 143 -15.85 8.14 7.12
C ASP A 143 -16.13 9.27 6.12
N VAL A 144 -17.12 9.05 5.26
CA VAL A 144 -17.52 9.98 4.19
C VAL A 144 -18.73 10.81 4.64
N SER A 145 -18.54 12.13 4.74
CA SER A 145 -19.59 13.10 5.03
C SER A 145 -19.75 14.08 3.86
N GLY A 146 -20.82 13.94 3.08
CA GLY A 146 -21.06 14.74 1.88
C GLY A 146 -20.01 14.45 0.80
N ASN A 147 -19.19 15.45 0.45
CA ASN A 147 -18.09 15.31 -0.52
C ASN A 147 -16.71 15.23 0.14
N LYS A 148 -16.64 15.03 1.46
CA LYS A 148 -15.38 14.91 2.20
C LYS A 148 -15.29 13.54 2.86
N ALA A 149 -14.06 13.06 3.00
CA ALA A 149 -13.76 11.89 3.81
C ALA A 149 -12.58 12.16 4.74
N THR A 150 -12.62 11.56 5.92
CA THR A 150 -11.49 11.55 6.86
C THR A 150 -10.74 10.22 6.75
N LEU A 151 -9.43 10.27 6.53
CA LEU A 151 -8.60 9.07 6.44
C LEU A 151 -8.13 8.64 7.84
N PRO A 152 -8.17 7.33 8.15
CA PRO A 152 -7.56 6.82 9.37
C PRO A 152 -6.04 6.99 9.29
N SER A 153 -5.44 7.56 10.33
CA SER A 153 -3.98 7.74 10.45
C SER A 153 -3.58 7.55 11.90
N VAL A 154 -2.50 6.79 12.12
CA VAL A 154 -1.86 6.56 13.43
C VAL A 154 -0.53 7.28 13.53
N ARG A 155 -0.30 8.30 12.70
CA ARG A 155 0.98 8.97 12.62
C ARG A 155 1.31 9.74 13.92
N PRO A 156 2.61 9.93 14.21
CA PRO A 156 3.02 10.81 15.29
C PRO A 156 2.61 12.27 15.05
N THR A 157 2.30 13.00 16.13
CA THR A 157 1.84 14.40 16.09
C THR A 157 2.94 15.45 15.85
N HIS A 158 4.20 15.03 15.69
CA HIS A 158 5.33 15.95 15.45
C HIS A 158 5.66 16.13 13.96
N ARG A 159 5.09 15.29 13.08
CA ARG A 159 5.31 15.36 11.63
C ARG A 159 4.00 15.47 10.87
N TYR A 160 4.04 16.19 9.76
CA TYR A 160 2.92 16.23 8.82
C TYR A 160 2.74 14.87 8.11
N PRO A 161 1.57 14.65 7.48
CA PRO A 161 1.32 13.43 6.70
C PRO A 161 2.32 13.20 5.58
N PHE A 162 2.55 11.92 5.32
CA PHE A 162 3.37 11.45 4.22
C PHE A 162 2.62 10.38 3.42
N MET A 163 2.52 10.57 2.11
CA MET A 163 1.84 9.65 1.20
C MET A 163 2.74 9.26 0.03
N LEU A 164 2.44 8.12 -0.60
CA LEU A 164 3.12 7.67 -1.81
C LEU A 164 2.15 7.72 -3.00
N LEU A 165 2.53 8.37 -4.10
CA LEU A 165 1.79 8.35 -5.36
C LEU A 165 2.54 7.46 -6.35
N LEU A 166 1.85 6.43 -6.84
CA LEU A 166 2.41 5.47 -7.79
C LEU A 166 2.08 5.91 -9.21
N ASP A 167 3.09 6.36 -9.96
CA ASP A 167 2.97 6.77 -11.36
C ASP A 167 3.46 5.64 -12.26
N CYS A 168 2.52 4.94 -12.89
CA CYS A 168 2.81 3.86 -13.85
C CYS A 168 3.63 2.67 -13.28
N ILE A 169 3.42 2.31 -12.01
CA ILE A 169 3.94 1.06 -11.45
C ILE A 169 3.11 -0.09 -12.01
N THR A 170 3.67 -0.87 -12.94
CA THR A 170 2.94 -1.92 -13.68
C THR A 170 3.20 -3.32 -13.13
N ASP A 171 4.30 -3.55 -12.42
CA ASP A 171 4.57 -4.84 -11.79
C ASP A 171 3.77 -5.01 -10.49
N THR A 172 2.93 -6.04 -10.43
CA THR A 172 2.10 -6.34 -9.25
C THR A 172 2.92 -6.76 -8.03
N GLY A 173 4.12 -7.32 -8.24
CA GLY A 173 5.05 -7.68 -7.18
C GLY A 173 5.62 -6.45 -6.48
N ASN A 174 6.18 -5.53 -7.27
CA ASN A 174 6.69 -4.24 -6.81
C ASN A 174 5.58 -3.42 -6.15
N PHE A 175 4.38 -3.37 -6.73
CA PHE A 175 3.25 -2.67 -6.12
C PHE A 175 2.94 -3.24 -4.71
N GLY A 176 2.83 -4.56 -4.57
CA GLY A 176 2.63 -5.17 -3.26
C GLY A 176 3.78 -4.91 -2.27
N ALA A 177 5.03 -4.97 -2.73
CA ALA A 177 6.20 -4.70 -1.91
C ALA A 177 6.28 -3.24 -1.43
N ILE A 178 5.91 -2.27 -2.29
CA ILE A 178 5.80 -0.86 -1.93
C ILE A 178 4.75 -0.68 -0.85
N VAL A 179 3.54 -1.23 -1.02
CA VAL A 179 2.45 -1.10 -0.04
C VAL A 179 2.83 -1.73 1.31
N ARG A 180 3.52 -2.87 1.30
CA ARG A 180 4.05 -3.50 2.51
C ARG A 180 5.03 -2.60 3.24
N SER A 181 5.99 -2.05 2.51
CA SER A 181 7.01 -1.16 3.07
C SER A 181 6.39 0.13 3.59
N ALA A 182 5.47 0.71 2.82
CA ALA A 182 4.72 1.90 3.19
C ALA A 182 3.94 1.71 4.49
N TRP A 183 3.20 0.60 4.63
CA TRP A 183 2.48 0.27 5.86
C TRP A 183 3.42 0.10 7.04
N TYR A 184 4.50 -0.67 6.85
CA TYR A 184 5.47 -0.96 7.90
C TYR A 184 6.19 0.29 8.42
N LEU A 185 6.53 1.22 7.52
CA LEU A 185 7.23 2.46 7.86
C LEU A 185 6.29 3.55 8.42
N GLY A 186 4.97 3.42 8.24
CA GLY A 186 4.00 4.38 8.73
C GLY A 186 3.64 5.50 7.75
N VAL A 187 3.63 5.19 6.45
CA VAL A 187 2.99 6.02 5.40
C VAL A 187 1.50 6.11 5.66
N ASP A 188 0.93 7.29 5.49
CA ASP A 188 -0.47 7.58 5.81
C ASP A 188 -1.47 7.06 4.76
N ALA A 189 -1.10 7.09 3.48
CA ALA A 189 -1.89 6.54 2.38
C ALA A 189 -1.06 6.29 1.13
N VAL A 190 -1.54 5.40 0.25
CA VAL A 190 -1.01 5.18 -1.09
C VAL A 190 -2.03 5.68 -2.12
N LEU A 191 -1.58 6.52 -3.05
CA LEU A 191 -2.36 7.02 -4.17
C LEU A 191 -2.04 6.21 -5.43
N VAL A 192 -3.09 5.75 -6.10
CA VAL A 192 -3.02 5.05 -7.38
C VAL A 192 -3.74 5.85 -8.45
N LEU A 193 -3.21 5.82 -9.66
CA LEU A 193 -3.77 6.55 -10.80
C LEU A 193 -4.73 5.66 -11.58
N GLU A 194 -5.77 6.26 -12.16
CA GLU A 194 -6.73 5.58 -13.05
C GLU A 194 -6.05 4.92 -14.25
N HIS A 195 -4.96 5.51 -14.73
CA HIS A 195 -4.22 5.02 -15.89
C HIS A 195 -2.77 4.69 -15.55
N GLY A 196 -2.25 3.62 -16.15
CA GLY A 196 -0.85 3.21 -16.08
C GLY A 196 -0.45 2.42 -14.83
N THR A 197 -1.14 2.59 -13.70
CA THR A 197 -0.84 1.79 -12.49
C THR A 197 -1.47 0.41 -12.59
N ALA A 198 -0.74 -0.63 -12.18
CA ALA A 198 -1.26 -1.99 -12.14
C ALA A 198 -2.52 -2.07 -11.26
N PRO A 199 -3.54 -2.85 -11.67
CA PRO A 199 -4.68 -3.09 -10.82
C PRO A 199 -4.24 -3.80 -9.54
N ILE A 200 -4.97 -3.56 -8.45
CA ILE A 200 -4.82 -4.38 -7.25
C ILE A 200 -5.34 -5.77 -7.62
N THR A 201 -4.44 -6.74 -7.65
CA THR A 201 -4.73 -8.15 -7.93
C THR A 201 -4.38 -9.00 -6.73
N THR A 202 -4.85 -10.25 -6.72
CA THR A 202 -4.45 -11.23 -5.70
C THR A 202 -2.93 -11.36 -5.56
N ASN A 203 -2.19 -11.25 -6.66
CA ASN A 203 -0.73 -11.32 -6.64
C ASN A 203 -0.12 -10.14 -5.88
N SER A 204 -0.65 -8.93 -6.07
CA SER A 204 -0.21 -7.75 -5.31
C SER A 204 -0.58 -7.85 -3.82
N VAL A 205 -1.77 -8.37 -3.48
CA VAL A 205 -2.18 -8.59 -2.10
C VAL A 205 -1.30 -9.64 -1.42
N LYS A 206 -0.93 -10.71 -2.14
CA LYS A 206 0.02 -11.71 -1.68
C LYS A 206 1.41 -11.12 -1.45
N ALA A 207 1.94 -10.36 -2.42
CA ALA A 207 3.25 -9.71 -2.32
C ALA A 207 3.31 -8.71 -1.15
N SER A 208 2.19 -8.06 -0.84
CA SER A 208 2.10 -7.13 0.30
C SER A 208 2.09 -7.80 1.68
N ALA A 209 2.03 -9.14 1.74
CA ALA A 209 1.81 -9.90 2.96
C ALA A 209 0.56 -9.47 3.76
N GLY A 210 -0.47 -8.97 3.07
CA GLY A 210 -1.72 -8.51 3.67
C GLY A 210 -1.77 -7.02 4.03
N ALA A 211 -0.71 -6.24 3.77
CA ALA A 211 -0.70 -4.80 4.07
C ALA A 211 -1.79 -4.00 3.33
N PHE A 212 -2.23 -4.45 2.15
CA PHE A 212 -3.37 -3.85 1.44
C PHE A 212 -4.67 -3.83 2.25
N GLU A 213 -4.84 -4.77 3.19
CA GLU A 213 -6.03 -4.83 4.03
C GLU A 213 -6.03 -3.70 5.09
N TYR A 214 -4.88 -3.06 5.33
CA TYR A 214 -4.73 -2.00 6.33
C TYR A 214 -4.36 -0.63 5.76
N MET A 215 -3.65 -0.58 4.63
CA MET A 215 -3.24 0.67 3.99
C MET A 215 -4.46 1.41 3.38
N PRO A 216 -4.69 2.69 3.69
CA PRO A 216 -5.62 3.51 2.92
C PRO A 216 -5.15 3.67 1.47
N VAL A 217 -5.99 3.25 0.52
CA VAL A 217 -5.72 3.40 -0.93
C VAL A 217 -6.65 4.47 -1.50
N LEU A 218 -6.05 5.49 -2.12
CA LEU A 218 -6.76 6.61 -2.74
C LEU A 218 -6.63 6.51 -4.26
N HIS A 219 -7.75 6.62 -4.96
CA HIS A 219 -7.81 6.50 -6.41
C HIS A 219 -7.94 7.88 -7.05
N VAL A 220 -6.98 8.26 -7.89
CA VAL A 220 -6.89 9.56 -8.54
C VAL A 220 -7.25 9.42 -10.02
N LYS A 221 -8.40 10.01 -10.41
CA LYS A 221 -8.90 9.98 -11.80
C LYS A 221 -8.25 11.00 -12.72
N ASN A 222 -7.97 12.19 -12.20
CA ASN A 222 -7.33 13.28 -12.93
C ASN A 222 -6.10 13.75 -12.15
N GLU A 223 -4.95 13.17 -12.46
CA GLU A 223 -3.71 13.41 -11.72
C GLU A 223 -3.21 14.85 -11.83
N ARG A 224 -3.42 15.51 -12.97
CA ARG A 224 -3.00 16.91 -13.18
C ARG A 224 -3.77 17.86 -12.29
N GLU A 225 -5.09 17.73 -12.29
CA GLU A 225 -5.97 18.55 -11.45
C GLU A 225 -5.75 18.25 -9.98
N PHE A 226 -5.64 16.97 -9.62
CA PHE A 226 -5.37 16.54 -8.25
C PHE A 226 -4.08 17.15 -7.68
N ILE A 227 -2.96 17.05 -8.40
CA ILE A 227 -1.67 17.61 -7.97
C ILE A 227 -1.78 19.13 -7.84
N LYS A 228 -2.33 19.81 -8.86
CA LYS A 228 -2.50 21.27 -8.87
C LYS A 228 -3.32 21.77 -7.68
N LEU A 229 -4.45 21.16 -7.40
CA LEU A 229 -5.33 21.56 -6.30
C LEU A 229 -4.73 21.22 -4.93
N SER A 230 -4.12 20.04 -4.79
CA SER A 230 -3.49 19.63 -3.53
C SER A 230 -2.28 20.51 -3.18
N ARG A 231 -1.48 20.91 -4.18
CA ARG A 231 -0.39 21.88 -4.00
C ARG A 231 -0.89 23.25 -3.52
N ARG A 232 -2.01 23.74 -4.06
CA ARG A 232 -2.65 24.97 -3.57
C ARG A 232 -3.09 24.88 -2.11
N ASN A 233 -3.38 23.67 -1.63
CA ASN A 233 -3.72 23.38 -0.24
C ASN A 233 -2.48 23.16 0.66
N GLY A 234 -1.27 23.40 0.15
CA GLY A 234 -0.03 23.33 0.94
C GLY A 234 0.68 21.98 0.89
N TRP A 235 0.18 21.01 0.13
CA TRP A 235 0.88 19.74 -0.07
C TRP A 235 2.10 19.92 -0.96
N LYS A 236 3.20 19.25 -0.60
CA LYS A 236 4.45 19.24 -1.35
C LYS A 236 4.66 17.91 -2.03
N PHE A 237 4.92 17.94 -3.34
CA PHE A 237 5.16 16.74 -4.13
C PHE A 237 6.65 16.60 -4.40
N PHE A 238 7.21 15.41 -4.19
CA PHE A 238 8.61 15.12 -4.45
C PHE A 238 8.70 14.00 -5.49
N ALA A 239 9.50 14.19 -6.53
CA ALA A 239 9.82 13.12 -7.47
C ALA A 239 10.88 12.19 -6.86
N ALA A 240 10.63 10.88 -6.84
CA ALA A 240 11.69 9.90 -6.63
C ALA A 240 12.52 9.79 -7.90
N ASP A 241 13.73 10.34 -7.88
CA ASP A 241 14.66 10.27 -9.00
C ASP A 241 16.10 10.39 -8.51
N ALA A 242 17.07 10.04 -9.35
CA ALA A 242 18.46 10.32 -9.10
C ALA A 242 18.65 11.83 -8.81
N PRO A 243 19.52 12.21 -7.86
CA PRO A 243 19.83 13.61 -7.61
C PRO A 243 20.23 14.31 -8.92
N GLU A 244 19.59 15.44 -9.24
CA GLU A 244 19.77 16.13 -10.52
C GLU A 244 21.26 16.39 -10.80
N THR A 245 21.74 15.95 -11.97
CA THR A 245 23.02 16.40 -12.54
C THR A 245 22.91 17.87 -12.96
N ALA A 246 24.04 18.56 -13.10
CA ALA A 246 24.07 19.98 -13.49
C ALA A 246 23.28 20.26 -14.79
N ASP A 247 23.30 19.31 -15.73
CA ASP A 247 22.59 19.41 -17.02
C ASP A 247 21.06 19.35 -16.88
N ILE A 248 20.54 18.59 -15.92
CA ILE A 248 19.10 18.46 -15.65
C ILE A 248 18.58 19.74 -14.96
N ARG A 249 19.36 20.30 -14.02
CA ARG A 249 19.08 21.60 -13.40
C ARG A 249 18.91 22.71 -14.44
N MET A 250 19.83 22.77 -15.40
CA MET A 250 19.82 23.80 -16.45
C MET A 250 18.57 23.75 -17.33
N ARG A 251 18.06 22.55 -17.66
CA ARG A 251 16.81 22.37 -18.43
C ARG A 251 15.57 22.75 -17.63
N ARG A 252 15.58 22.50 -16.32
CA ARG A 252 14.51 22.86 -15.38
C ARG A 252 14.41 24.37 -15.19
N ASP A 253 15.54 25.04 -14.99
CA ASP A 253 15.61 26.49 -14.81
C ASP A 253 15.02 27.25 -16.02
N MET A 254 15.18 26.70 -17.23
CA MET A 254 14.55 27.24 -18.44
C MET A 254 13.02 27.10 -18.48
N HIS A 255 12.42 26.11 -17.80
CA HIS A 255 10.98 25.81 -17.89
C HIS A 255 10.17 26.24 -16.65
N GLN A 256 10.77 26.28 -15.46
CA GLN A 256 10.07 26.52 -14.19
C GLN A 256 10.49 27.81 -13.47
N GLY A 257 11.44 28.57 -14.03
CA GLY A 257 11.99 29.77 -13.40
C GLY A 257 12.99 29.47 -12.28
N LEU A 258 13.63 30.53 -11.76
CA LEU A 258 14.76 30.49 -10.80
C LEU A 258 14.40 30.06 -9.36
N GLN A 259 13.30 29.34 -9.14
CA GLN A 259 12.97 28.87 -7.79
C GLN A 259 13.75 27.60 -7.45
N GLU A 260 14.58 27.70 -6.42
CA GLU A 260 15.33 26.57 -5.86
C GLU A 260 14.38 25.41 -5.48
N PRO A 261 14.70 24.17 -5.87
CA PRO A 261 13.89 23.01 -5.53
C PRO A 261 13.81 22.83 -4.01
N LEU A 262 12.63 22.43 -3.53
CA LEU A 262 12.44 22.11 -2.13
C LEU A 262 13.28 20.89 -1.76
N LYS A 263 14.00 20.96 -0.64
CA LYS A 263 14.78 19.83 -0.10
C LYS A 263 13.84 18.82 0.57
N ALA A 264 14.13 17.54 0.39
CA ALA A 264 13.37 16.47 1.03
C ALA A 264 13.65 16.43 2.55
N GLU A 265 14.88 16.77 2.95
CA GLU A 265 15.32 16.77 4.33
C GLU A 265 14.54 17.78 5.16
N GLY A 266 13.83 17.30 6.19
CA GLY A 266 13.03 18.15 7.08
C GLY A 266 11.70 18.62 6.50
N ALA A 267 11.33 18.21 5.29
CA ALA A 267 10.09 18.64 4.64
C ALA A 267 8.85 18.29 5.47
N LEU A 268 8.83 17.11 6.10
CA LEU A 268 7.74 16.64 6.95
C LEU A 268 7.57 17.40 8.27
N LEU A 269 8.52 18.26 8.64
CA LEU A 269 8.36 19.17 9.79
C LEU A 269 7.61 20.45 9.41
N GLN A 270 7.46 20.72 8.11
CA GLN A 270 6.92 21.98 7.60
C GLN A 270 5.66 21.79 6.76
N HIS A 271 5.54 20.67 6.05
CA HIS A 271 4.50 20.46 5.07
C HIS A 271 4.01 19.01 5.00
N PRO A 272 2.71 18.79 4.69
CA PRO A 272 2.26 17.47 4.24
C PRO A 272 2.88 17.16 2.88
N CYS A 273 3.41 15.95 2.73
CA CYS A 273 4.22 15.57 1.58
C CYS A 273 3.68 14.34 0.84
N VAL A 274 3.88 14.32 -0.47
CA VAL A 274 3.62 13.17 -1.35
C VAL A 274 4.91 12.84 -2.09
N LEU A 275 5.39 11.61 -1.96
CA LEU A 275 6.49 11.09 -2.78
C LEU A 275 5.91 10.38 -4.01
N VAL A 276 6.27 10.86 -5.19
CA VAL A 276 5.88 10.33 -6.49
C VAL A 276 6.91 9.28 -6.92
N LEU A 277 6.48 8.03 -7.05
CA LEU A 277 7.30 6.90 -7.49
C LEU A 277 6.95 6.57 -8.93
N GLY A 278 7.95 6.57 -9.81
CA GLY A 278 7.77 6.32 -11.23
C GLY A 278 7.94 4.85 -11.62
N ASN A 279 7.62 4.56 -12.87
CA ASN A 279 7.85 3.27 -13.49
C ASN A 279 9.32 2.86 -13.40
N GLU A 280 9.58 1.55 -13.32
CA GLU A 280 10.91 0.98 -13.14
C GLU A 280 11.86 1.32 -14.29
N GLU A 281 11.37 1.40 -15.52
CA GLU A 281 12.19 1.62 -16.72
C GLU A 281 12.20 3.09 -17.13
N SER A 282 11.04 3.75 -17.08
CA SER A 282 10.86 5.11 -17.63
C SER A 282 10.83 6.21 -16.56
N GLY A 283 10.84 5.85 -15.27
CA GLY A 283 10.69 6.79 -14.17
C GLY A 283 9.33 7.48 -14.16
N ILE A 284 9.26 8.69 -13.60
CA ILE A 284 8.03 9.48 -13.58
C ILE A 284 7.78 10.16 -14.93
N ARG A 285 6.52 10.29 -15.33
CA ARG A 285 6.13 10.93 -16.59
C ARG A 285 6.55 12.40 -16.61
N GLU A 286 6.91 12.92 -17.79
CA GLU A 286 7.46 14.27 -17.96
C GLU A 286 6.58 15.37 -17.35
N PHE A 287 5.26 15.28 -17.51
CA PHE A 287 4.37 16.27 -16.93
C PHE A 287 4.32 16.21 -15.39
N MET A 288 4.62 15.08 -14.76
CA MET A 288 4.74 15.02 -13.31
C MET A 288 5.99 15.77 -12.84
N ARG A 289 7.11 15.64 -13.57
CA ARG A 289 8.36 16.37 -13.31
C ARG A 289 8.15 17.88 -13.27
N THR A 290 7.24 18.39 -14.09
CA THR A 290 6.91 19.82 -14.11
C THR A 290 5.94 20.28 -13.01
N MET A 291 5.35 19.32 -12.28
CA MET A 291 4.35 19.59 -11.24
C MET A 291 4.79 19.16 -9.83
N VAL A 292 6.03 18.73 -9.62
CA VAL A 292 6.61 18.50 -8.29
C VAL A 292 7.24 19.77 -7.71
N ASP A 293 7.43 19.80 -6.39
CA ASP A 293 8.11 20.87 -5.64
C ASP A 293 9.62 20.59 -5.47
N GLY A 294 10.03 19.32 -5.50
CA GLY A 294 11.42 18.91 -5.31
C GLY A 294 11.70 17.50 -5.82
N VAL A 295 12.97 17.08 -5.71
CA VAL A 295 13.43 15.73 -6.06
C VAL A 295 14.01 15.08 -4.81
N ALA A 296 13.67 13.82 -4.58
CA ALA A 296 14.21 13.00 -3.50
C ALA A 296 14.95 11.82 -4.12
N GLY A 297 16.28 11.81 -3.97
CA GLY A 297 17.15 10.80 -4.56
C GLY A 297 18.02 10.06 -3.57
N ILE A 298 18.46 8.88 -4.00
CA ILE A 298 19.46 8.04 -3.34
C ILE A 298 20.73 8.16 -4.17
N ALA A 299 21.82 8.61 -3.55
CA ALA A 299 23.08 8.79 -4.26
C ALA A 299 23.71 7.43 -4.57
N ASN A 300 24.17 7.24 -5.82
CA ASN A 300 25.02 6.10 -6.16
C ASN A 300 26.41 6.31 -5.54
N ALA A 301 26.80 5.46 -4.60
CA ALA A 301 28.08 5.52 -3.91
C ALA A 301 29.27 4.98 -4.75
N ARG A 302 29.00 4.40 -5.92
CA ARG A 302 30.01 3.83 -6.83
C ARG A 302 29.74 4.24 -8.29
N PRO A 303 29.74 5.55 -8.59
CA PRO A 303 29.38 6.04 -9.93
C PRO A 303 30.39 5.60 -11.03
N GLU A 304 31.62 5.27 -10.65
CA GLU A 304 32.69 4.89 -11.58
C GLU A 304 32.83 3.37 -11.78
N VAL A 305 32.04 2.55 -11.08
CA VAL A 305 32.19 1.09 -11.07
C VAL A 305 30.90 0.40 -11.49
N GLY A 306 30.80 0.11 -12.80
CA GLY A 306 29.75 -0.71 -13.40
C GLY A 306 28.52 0.07 -13.89
N ASP A 307 27.68 -0.62 -14.66
CA ASP A 307 26.54 -0.02 -15.39
C ASP A 307 25.21 -0.08 -14.62
N ILE A 308 25.25 -0.24 -13.28
CA ILE A 308 24.03 -0.29 -12.46
C ILE A 308 23.68 1.14 -12.05
N ASP A 309 22.68 1.71 -12.72
CA ASP A 309 22.30 3.11 -12.59
C ASP A 309 21.12 3.36 -11.62
N SER A 310 20.38 2.30 -11.26
CA SER A 310 19.11 2.42 -10.54
C SER A 310 18.84 1.27 -9.59
N LEU A 311 17.99 1.55 -8.59
CA LEU A 311 17.47 0.56 -7.66
C LEU A 311 16.09 0.10 -8.12
N ASN A 312 15.70 -1.12 -7.76
CA ASN A 312 14.30 -1.55 -7.89
C ASN A 312 13.37 -0.54 -7.16
N VAL A 313 12.27 -0.18 -7.80
CA VAL A 313 11.35 0.87 -7.30
C VAL A 313 10.83 0.59 -5.90
N SER A 314 10.58 -0.67 -5.53
CA SER A 314 10.11 -1.02 -4.18
C SER A 314 11.17 -0.79 -3.10
N VAL A 315 12.44 -1.02 -3.44
CA VAL A 315 13.59 -0.73 -2.57
C VAL A 315 13.80 0.78 -2.45
N ALA A 316 13.76 1.49 -3.58
CA ALA A 316 13.88 2.96 -3.59
C ALA A 316 12.75 3.61 -2.77
N ALA A 317 11.51 3.14 -2.90
CA ALA A 317 10.37 3.61 -2.14
C ALA A 317 10.61 3.49 -0.62
N ALA A 318 11.10 2.33 -0.16
CA ALA A 318 11.38 2.11 1.26
C ALA A 318 12.50 3.02 1.78
N LEU A 319 13.62 3.11 1.06
CA LEU A 319 14.77 3.93 1.44
C LEU A 319 14.45 5.43 1.45
N LEU A 320 13.73 5.92 0.44
CA LEU A 320 13.30 7.31 0.39
C LEU A 320 12.28 7.62 1.49
N THR A 321 11.31 6.73 1.73
CA THR A 321 10.36 6.89 2.85
C THR A 321 11.11 7.00 4.18
N GLN A 322 12.08 6.11 4.42
CA GLN A 322 12.90 6.16 5.63
C GLN A 322 13.67 7.49 5.74
N LYS A 323 14.26 7.97 4.64
CA LYS A 323 14.96 9.27 4.59
C LYS A 323 14.05 10.43 4.98
N PHE A 324 12.80 10.46 4.51
CA PHE A 324 11.82 11.47 4.92
C PHE A 324 11.52 11.41 6.42
N PHE A 325 11.37 10.22 6.99
CA PHE A 325 11.10 10.04 8.41
C PHE A 325 12.30 10.34 9.31
N ASP A 326 13.50 9.92 8.93
CA ASP A 326 14.73 10.18 9.71
C ASP A 326 15.06 11.67 9.78
N THR A 327 14.66 12.44 8.77
CA THR A 327 14.86 13.89 8.73
C THR A 327 13.71 14.68 9.37
N ALA A 328 12.73 14.00 9.96
CA ALA A 328 11.68 14.59 10.78
C ALA A 328 11.70 14.01 12.21
N PRO A 329 12.82 14.15 12.95
CA PRO A 329 12.95 13.56 14.28
C PRO A 329 12.01 14.25 15.28
N VAL A 330 11.65 13.50 16.32
CA VAL A 330 10.96 14.05 17.50
C VAL A 330 11.86 15.12 18.12
N ALA A 331 11.34 16.34 18.30
CA ALA A 331 12.07 17.37 19.03
C ALA A 331 12.45 16.84 20.43
N PRO A 332 13.70 17.01 20.90
CA PRO A 332 14.08 16.56 22.24
C PRO A 332 13.15 17.22 23.25
N LYS A 333 12.54 16.41 24.14
CA LYS A 333 11.80 16.94 25.27
C LYS A 333 12.77 17.85 26.04
N LYS A 334 12.45 19.14 26.15
CA LYS A 334 13.21 20.02 27.05
C LYS A 334 13.13 19.38 28.43
N ASP A 335 14.26 18.98 28.99
CA ASP A 335 14.33 18.50 30.36
C ASP A 335 13.78 19.61 31.27
N GLU A 336 12.65 19.35 31.93
CA GLU A 336 12.07 20.23 32.97
C GLU A 336 12.93 20.26 34.25
N ARG A 337 14.23 20.00 34.17
CA ARG A 337 15.16 19.93 35.31
C ARG A 337 16.02 21.19 35.50
N SER A 338 15.71 22.30 34.84
CA SER A 338 16.40 23.58 35.05
C SER A 338 15.49 24.74 35.44
N ALA A 339 14.27 24.44 35.92
CA ALA A 339 13.36 25.41 36.54
C ALA A 339 13.05 25.02 38.01
N GLY A 340 14.08 24.61 38.74
CA GLY A 340 14.07 24.48 40.19
C GLY A 340 15.35 25.12 40.71
N GLU A 341 15.17 26.11 41.57
CA GLU A 341 16.13 27.04 42.18
C GLU A 341 17.44 26.42 42.71
#